data_AF-A0A0Q5CHC8-F1
#
_entry.id   AF-A0A0Q5CHC8-F1
#
_cell.length_a   1.000
_cell.length_b   1.000
_cell.length_c   1.000
_cell.angle_alpha   90.00
_cell.angle_beta   90.00
_cell.angle_gamma   90.00
#
_symmetry.space_group_name_H-M   'P 1'
#
loop_
_entity.id
_entity.type
_entity.pdbx_description
1 polymer ?
#
loop_
_entity_poly.entity_id
_entity_poly.type
_entity_poly.pdbx_seq_one_letter_code
_entity_poly.pdbx_strand_id
1 'polypeptide(L)'
;MTECIHGLDAELCDLCTPRKREEPVVAPVARPAAARRAPVGGSAIRMPAVVRAPGAKRAAPAAAALPDIDLATMRVHHWTHLSNLADIFSDGRLRADAVPELDVASPEARERRAAAALPTGSTVAGHVPFALSPDAATWNEVRSGAEGSRWSPAARATRPTDFVVLVAPVAALPDDFVLADGDPAGPLARFGVGQAEAATLARRASIADPDLLEVEILVPDSFDLSLVTLIGVPNDRTRDEVKSLLRDVEGRAPRVAVYPPWFRPSEAE
;
A
#
# COMPACT_ATOMS: atom_id res chain seq x y z
N MET A 1 -10.91 -6.86 0.73
CA MET A 1 -12.00 -5.87 0.94
C MET A 1 -12.44 -5.36 -0.42
N THR A 2 -13.71 -4.99 -0.63
CA THR A 2 -14.18 -4.56 -1.96
C THR A 2 -13.89 -3.08 -2.14
N GLU A 3 -12.90 -2.72 -2.96
CA GLU A 3 -12.58 -1.34 -3.29
C GLU A 3 -13.64 -0.77 -4.26
N CYS A 4 -14.10 0.46 -4.02
CA CYS A 4 -15.04 1.17 -4.88
C CYS A 4 -14.34 1.88 -6.04
N ILE A 5 -15.12 2.37 -7.03
CA ILE A 5 -14.60 3.12 -8.19
C ILE A 5 -13.79 4.38 -7.82
N HIS A 6 -13.95 4.86 -6.57
CA HIS A 6 -13.26 6.03 -6.06
C HIS A 6 -11.90 5.72 -5.41
N GLY A 7 -11.47 4.46 -5.42
CA GLY A 7 -10.17 4.06 -4.90
C GLY A 7 -10.11 3.93 -3.38
N LEU A 8 -11.24 3.60 -2.75
CA LEU A 8 -11.41 3.47 -1.30
C LEU A 8 -12.16 2.16 -1.03
N ASP A 9 -12.01 1.57 0.16
CA ASP A 9 -12.89 0.47 0.56
C ASP A 9 -14.36 0.92 0.49
N ALA A 10 -15.21 0.09 -0.09
CA ALA A 10 -16.59 0.45 -0.40
C ALA A 10 -17.38 0.88 0.85
N GLU A 11 -17.12 0.26 2.00
CA GLU A 11 -17.77 0.58 3.28
C GLU A 11 -17.28 1.89 3.90
N LEU A 12 -16.11 2.37 3.47
CA LEU A 12 -15.46 3.58 3.99
C LEU A 12 -15.60 4.78 3.05
N CYS A 13 -16.13 4.57 1.84
CA CYS A 13 -16.40 5.64 0.89
C CYS A 13 -17.73 6.35 1.25
N ASP A 14 -17.67 7.54 1.84
CA ASP A 14 -18.86 8.34 2.20
C ASP A 14 -19.78 8.73 1.01
N LEU A 15 -19.35 8.54 -0.24
CA LEU A 15 -20.19 8.71 -1.43
C LEU A 15 -20.92 7.44 -1.84
N CYS A 16 -20.26 6.28 -1.76
CA CYS A 16 -20.89 4.98 -2.05
C CYS A 16 -21.74 4.50 -0.87
N THR A 17 -21.29 4.81 0.34
CA THR A 17 -21.90 4.41 1.61
C THR A 17 -22.02 5.64 2.53
N PRO A 18 -22.88 6.62 2.18
CA PRO A 18 -23.08 7.80 3.01
C PRO A 18 -23.56 7.38 4.41
N ARG A 19 -22.84 7.87 5.44
CA ARG A 19 -23.13 7.53 6.83
C ARG A 19 -24.58 7.90 7.16
N LYS A 20 -25.37 6.88 7.48
CA LYS A 20 -26.67 7.10 8.12
C LYS A 20 -26.42 7.61 9.54
N ARG A 21 -27.06 8.73 9.88
CA ARG A 21 -27.13 9.22 11.25
C ARG A 21 -27.81 8.14 12.09
N GLU A 22 -27.13 7.64 13.12
CA GLU A 22 -27.72 6.67 14.04
C GLU A 22 -28.91 7.31 14.77
N GLU A 23 -30.07 6.68 14.64
CA GLU A 23 -31.19 6.91 15.54
C GLU A 23 -30.90 6.17 16.86
N PRO A 24 -31.19 6.76 18.02
CA PRO A 24 -30.86 6.17 19.31
C PRO A 24 -31.63 4.86 19.51
N VAL A 25 -30.91 3.74 19.49
CA VAL A 25 -31.47 2.42 19.74
C VAL A 25 -31.60 2.20 21.24
N VAL A 26 -32.85 2.08 21.70
CA VAL A 26 -33.19 1.60 23.04
C VAL A 26 -32.95 0.09 23.08
N ALA A 27 -32.05 -0.36 23.96
CA ALA A 27 -31.71 -1.76 24.13
C ALA A 27 -32.87 -2.59 24.72
N PRO A 28 -33.16 -3.79 24.18
CA PRO A 28 -33.84 -4.83 24.93
C PRO A 28 -32.86 -5.86 25.50
N VAL A 29 -33.27 -6.36 26.66
CA VAL A 29 -32.55 -7.18 27.64
C VAL A 29 -32.36 -8.63 27.17
N ALA A 30 -31.18 -9.19 27.47
CA ALA A 30 -30.81 -10.58 27.21
C ALA A 30 -31.51 -11.59 28.15
N ARG A 31 -31.76 -12.80 27.64
CA ARG A 31 -32.07 -14.01 28.45
C ARG A 31 -31.51 -15.30 27.81
N PRO A 32 -31.31 -16.38 28.60
CA PRO A 32 -30.07 -17.18 28.58
C PRO A 32 -30.14 -18.52 27.82
N ALA A 33 -28.95 -19.11 27.69
CA ALA A 33 -28.62 -20.39 27.05
C ALA A 33 -29.24 -21.63 27.72
N ALA A 34 -29.48 -22.66 26.90
CA ALA A 34 -29.77 -24.02 27.35
C ALA A 34 -28.77 -25.02 26.74
N ALA A 35 -28.33 -25.98 27.57
CA ALA A 35 -27.33 -27.00 27.28
C ALA A 35 -27.96 -28.41 27.17
N ARG A 36 -27.14 -29.37 26.69
CA ARG A 36 -27.22 -30.86 26.76
C ARG A 36 -27.86 -31.51 25.51
N ARG A 37 -27.42 -32.67 24.98
CA ARG A 37 -26.50 -33.75 25.42
C ARG A 37 -26.14 -34.63 24.19
N ALA A 38 -25.03 -35.38 24.28
CA ALA A 38 -24.58 -36.41 23.34
C ALA A 38 -25.45 -37.70 23.34
N PRO A 39 -25.31 -38.56 22.31
CA PRO A 39 -25.01 -39.96 22.59
C PRO A 39 -23.86 -40.57 21.77
N VAL A 40 -23.45 -41.73 22.26
CA VAL A 40 -22.27 -42.55 21.95
C VAL A 40 -22.62 -43.65 20.93
N GLY A 41 -21.61 -44.07 20.16
CA GLY A 41 -21.56 -45.34 19.40
C GLY A 41 -21.15 -45.09 17.95
N GLY A 42 -20.05 -45.57 17.39
CA GLY A 42 -19.27 -46.77 17.66
C GLY A 42 -19.37 -47.67 16.43
N SER A 43 -18.37 -47.64 15.54
CA SER A 43 -17.96 -48.82 14.75
C SER A 43 -16.69 -48.51 13.94
N ALA A 44 -15.71 -49.39 14.08
CA ALA A 44 -14.43 -49.33 13.38
C ALA A 44 -14.59 -49.74 11.90
N ILE A 45 -14.01 -48.97 10.98
CA ILE A 45 -13.86 -49.36 9.58
C ILE A 45 -12.37 -49.48 9.27
N ARG A 46 -11.98 -50.73 8.96
CA ARG A 46 -10.65 -51.13 8.49
C ARG A 46 -10.30 -50.43 7.17
N MET A 47 -9.11 -49.85 7.10
CA MET A 47 -8.47 -49.47 5.84
C MET A 47 -7.93 -50.71 5.12
N PRO A 48 -8.15 -50.88 3.80
CA PRO A 48 -7.32 -51.77 3.01
C PRO A 48 -6.02 -51.06 2.64
N ALA A 49 -4.91 -51.74 2.83
CA ALA A 49 -3.60 -51.31 2.33
C ALA A 49 -3.60 -51.42 0.79
N VAL A 50 -3.36 -50.30 0.11
CA VAL A 50 -3.14 -50.30 -1.35
C VAL A 50 -1.69 -50.71 -1.62
N VAL A 51 -1.56 -51.84 -2.31
CA VAL A 51 -0.31 -52.40 -2.82
C VAL A 51 0.30 -51.43 -3.85
N ARG A 52 1.55 -51.02 -3.62
CA ARG A 52 2.31 -50.20 -4.58
C ARG A 52 2.80 -51.04 -5.74
N ALA A 53 2.39 -50.69 -6.97
CA ALA A 53 3.04 -51.14 -8.18
C ALA A 53 4.24 -50.24 -8.52
N PRO A 54 5.41 -50.78 -8.90
CA PRO A 54 6.54 -49.99 -9.36
C PRO A 54 6.37 -49.63 -10.85
N GLY A 55 6.52 -48.35 -11.22
CA GLY A 55 6.62 -47.96 -12.64
C GLY A 55 6.05 -46.61 -13.07
N ALA A 56 5.50 -45.78 -12.19
CA ALA A 56 5.04 -44.45 -12.60
C ALA A 56 6.19 -43.43 -12.56
N LYS A 57 6.57 -42.89 -13.73
CA LYS A 57 7.43 -41.71 -13.82
C LYS A 57 6.71 -40.56 -13.11
N ARG A 58 7.32 -40.00 -12.05
CA ARG A 58 6.82 -38.80 -11.38
C ARG A 58 6.81 -37.66 -12.39
N ALA A 59 5.63 -37.25 -12.83
CA ALA A 59 5.48 -35.92 -13.41
C ALA A 59 5.88 -34.91 -12.33
N ALA A 60 6.69 -33.91 -12.70
CA ALA A 60 6.97 -32.79 -11.81
C ALA A 60 5.62 -32.16 -11.39
N PRO A 61 5.46 -31.78 -10.10
CA PRO A 61 4.24 -31.10 -9.69
C PRO A 61 4.06 -29.86 -10.57
N ALA A 62 2.89 -29.74 -11.20
CA ALA A 62 2.53 -28.52 -11.91
C ALA A 62 2.67 -27.36 -10.93
N ALA A 63 3.42 -26.33 -11.31
CA ALA A 63 3.52 -25.12 -10.51
C ALA A 63 2.10 -24.62 -10.24
N ALA A 64 1.77 -24.39 -8.96
CA ALA A 64 0.48 -23.82 -8.60
C ALA A 64 0.30 -22.51 -9.38
N ALA A 65 -0.88 -22.31 -9.95
CA ALA A 65 -1.20 -21.05 -10.62
C ALA A 65 -1.01 -19.90 -9.64
N LEU A 66 -0.36 -18.82 -10.09
CA LEU A 66 -0.20 -17.63 -9.26
C LEU A 66 -1.58 -17.01 -8.98
N PRO A 67 -1.75 -16.32 -7.84
CA PRO A 67 -2.94 -15.52 -7.56
C PRO A 67 -3.28 -14.56 -8.72
N ASP A 68 -4.57 -14.35 -8.95
CA ASP A 68 -5.06 -13.45 -10.00
C ASP A 68 -5.03 -12.01 -9.49
N ILE A 69 -3.90 -11.34 -9.72
CA ILE A 69 -3.71 -9.91 -9.45
C ILE A 69 -3.52 -9.20 -10.77
N ASP A 70 -4.42 -8.25 -11.03
CA ASP A 70 -4.30 -7.32 -12.14
C ASP A 70 -3.68 -6.00 -11.67
N LEU A 71 -2.35 -5.94 -11.77
CA LEU A 71 -1.55 -4.78 -11.39
C LEU A 71 -2.00 -3.49 -12.10
N ALA A 72 -2.53 -3.55 -13.33
CA ALA A 72 -2.95 -2.36 -14.07
C ALA A 72 -4.17 -1.66 -13.44
N THR A 73 -4.98 -2.42 -12.72
CA THR A 73 -6.18 -1.90 -12.03
C THR A 73 -5.89 -1.32 -10.66
N MET A 74 -4.67 -1.55 -10.14
CA MET A 74 -4.25 -1.11 -8.82
C MET A 74 -3.87 0.38 -8.80
N ARG A 75 -3.61 0.88 -7.59
CA ARG A 75 -3.21 2.25 -7.32
C ARG A 75 -1.87 2.29 -6.62
N VAL A 76 -1.12 3.35 -6.89
CA VAL A 76 0.10 3.69 -6.19
C VAL A 76 -0.15 4.82 -5.20
N HIS A 77 0.55 4.77 -4.08
CA HIS A 77 0.36 5.66 -2.94
C HIS A 77 1.69 6.30 -2.57
N HIS A 78 1.75 7.62 -2.63
CA HIS A 78 2.90 8.39 -2.16
C HIS A 78 2.48 9.23 -0.96
N TRP A 79 3.00 8.90 0.20
CA TRP A 79 2.76 9.68 1.41
C TRP A 79 3.89 10.69 1.62
N THR A 80 3.52 11.91 2.01
CA THR A 80 4.47 13.00 2.26
C THR A 80 3.95 13.93 3.35
N HIS A 81 4.85 14.60 4.05
CA HIS A 81 4.50 15.56 5.09
C HIS A 81 3.86 16.82 4.48
N LEU A 82 2.89 17.42 5.17
CA LEU A 82 2.14 18.58 4.70
C LEU A 82 3.02 19.76 4.30
N SER A 83 4.12 19.99 5.03
CA SER A 83 5.06 21.08 4.73
C SER A 83 5.68 20.96 3.33
N ASN A 84 5.84 19.74 2.82
CA ASN A 84 6.43 19.51 1.50
C ASN A 84 5.48 19.88 0.36
N LEU A 85 4.17 20.04 0.62
CA LEU A 85 3.18 20.20 -0.44
C LEU A 85 3.27 21.52 -1.19
N ALA A 86 3.67 22.60 -0.52
CA ALA A 86 3.80 23.90 -1.18
C ALA A 86 4.82 23.82 -2.33
N ASP A 87 5.98 23.23 -2.09
CA ASP A 87 7.02 23.04 -3.10
C ASP A 87 6.61 22.03 -4.17
N ILE A 88 6.02 20.90 -3.79
CA ILE A 88 5.54 19.88 -4.73
C ILE A 88 4.47 20.46 -5.68
N PHE A 89 3.54 21.26 -5.17
CA PHE A 89 2.48 21.85 -5.98
C PHE A 89 2.99 22.98 -6.87
N SER A 90 3.97 23.76 -6.39
CA SER A 90 4.64 24.80 -7.18
C SER A 90 5.45 24.19 -8.33
N ASP A 91 6.14 23.07 -8.11
CA ASP A 91 6.89 22.35 -9.15
C ASP A 91 5.97 21.55 -10.09
N GLY A 92 4.76 21.22 -9.63
CA GLY A 92 3.79 20.38 -10.37
C GLY A 92 4.24 18.93 -10.53
N ARG A 93 5.30 18.50 -9.82
CA ARG A 93 5.91 17.18 -9.94
C ARG A 93 6.43 16.71 -8.59
N LEU A 94 6.45 15.39 -8.39
CA LEU A 94 7.31 14.76 -7.39
C LEU A 94 8.65 14.48 -8.05
N ARG A 95 9.76 14.82 -7.41
CA ARG A 95 11.11 14.59 -7.95
C ARG A 95 11.93 13.70 -7.05
N ALA A 96 12.70 12.80 -7.65
CA ALA A 96 13.60 11.91 -6.93
C ALA A 96 14.74 12.66 -6.26
N ASP A 97 15.23 13.73 -6.89
CA ASP A 97 16.31 14.60 -6.41
C ASP A 97 15.82 15.77 -5.54
N ALA A 98 14.54 15.79 -5.16
CA ALA A 98 14.00 16.83 -4.30
C ALA A 98 14.66 16.83 -2.91
N VAL A 99 14.85 18.03 -2.37
CA VAL A 99 15.22 18.26 -0.97
C VAL A 99 13.94 18.69 -0.25
N PRO A 100 13.20 17.77 0.40
CA PRO A 100 11.95 18.13 1.05
C PRO A 100 12.21 18.99 2.30
N GLU A 101 11.27 19.86 2.64
CA GLU A 101 11.30 20.64 3.89
C GLU A 101 11.38 19.71 5.11
N LEU A 102 10.59 18.62 5.09
CA LEU A 102 10.70 17.53 6.05
C LEU A 102 11.04 16.23 5.33
N ASP A 103 12.29 15.78 5.53
CA ASP A 103 12.73 14.46 5.11
C ASP A 103 12.46 13.42 6.22
N VAL A 104 11.66 12.41 5.88
CA VAL A 104 11.38 11.30 6.78
C VAL A 104 12.50 10.28 6.82
N ALA A 105 13.30 10.15 5.76
CA ALA A 105 14.36 9.15 5.69
C ALA A 105 15.60 9.64 6.45
N SER A 106 16.27 8.72 7.16
CA SER A 106 17.58 9.02 7.74
C SER A 106 18.64 9.24 6.66
N PRO A 107 19.71 10.02 6.92
CA PRO A 107 20.83 10.16 6.01
C PRO A 107 21.40 8.81 5.56
N GLU A 108 21.52 7.85 6.48
CA GLU A 108 22.02 6.51 6.19
C GLU A 108 21.08 5.73 5.26
N ALA A 109 19.75 5.91 5.40
CA ALA A 109 18.79 5.31 4.47
C ALA A 109 18.89 5.93 3.07
N ARG A 110 19.08 7.25 2.98
CA ARG A 110 19.31 7.97 1.72
C ARG A 110 20.58 7.46 1.04
N GLU A 111 21.69 7.33 1.77
CA GLU A 111 22.95 6.80 1.26
C GLU A 111 22.81 5.37 0.74
N ARG A 112 22.13 4.48 1.48
CA ARG A 112 21.87 3.11 1.01
C ARG A 112 21.09 3.09 -0.30
N ARG A 113 20.04 3.90 -0.43
CA ARG A 113 19.27 4.00 -1.69
C ARG A 113 20.09 4.64 -2.81
N ALA A 114 21.01 5.55 -2.50
CA ALA A 114 21.92 6.13 -3.49
C ALA A 114 22.96 5.12 -3.99
N ALA A 115 23.38 4.17 -3.14
CA ALA A 115 24.34 3.12 -3.50
C ALA A 115 23.69 1.89 -4.17
N ALA A 116 22.40 1.65 -3.93
CA ALA A 116 21.68 0.51 -4.48
C ALA A 116 21.39 0.70 -5.99
N ALA A 117 21.92 -0.19 -6.81
CA ALA A 117 21.70 -0.20 -8.26
C ALA A 117 20.42 -0.97 -8.62
N LEU A 118 19.68 -0.46 -9.59
CA LEU A 118 18.53 -1.11 -10.21
C LEU A 118 18.92 -1.83 -11.50
N PRO A 119 18.12 -2.80 -11.98
CA PRO A 119 18.37 -3.50 -13.26
C PRO A 119 18.45 -2.57 -14.47
N THR A 120 17.82 -1.40 -14.39
CA THR A 120 17.84 -0.34 -15.42
C THR A 120 19.20 0.39 -15.52
N GLY A 121 20.12 0.15 -14.57
CA GLY A 121 21.43 0.81 -14.51
C GLY A 121 21.46 2.11 -13.70
N SER A 122 20.30 2.62 -13.31
CA SER A 122 20.15 3.74 -12.37
C SER A 122 20.27 3.29 -10.91
N THR A 123 20.24 4.22 -9.98
CA THR A 123 20.17 3.92 -8.54
C THR A 123 18.73 4.05 -8.04
N VAL A 124 18.44 3.42 -6.90
CA VAL A 124 17.14 3.53 -6.23
C VAL A 124 16.82 4.98 -5.85
N ALA A 125 17.82 5.78 -5.47
CA ALA A 125 17.63 7.20 -5.16
C ALA A 125 17.28 8.07 -6.38
N GLY A 126 17.52 7.58 -7.61
CA GLY A 126 17.09 8.25 -8.85
C GLY A 126 15.60 8.06 -9.17
N HIS A 127 14.81 7.51 -8.25
CA HIS A 127 13.39 7.19 -8.46
C HIS A 127 12.51 7.79 -7.37
N VAL A 128 11.30 8.22 -7.76
CA VAL A 128 10.23 8.60 -6.83
C VAL A 128 9.58 7.32 -6.31
N PRO A 129 9.56 7.10 -4.98
CA PRO A 129 9.00 5.91 -4.39
C PRO A 129 7.48 6.02 -4.22
N PHE A 130 6.78 4.92 -4.49
CA PHE A 130 5.37 4.75 -4.19
C PHE A 130 5.14 3.38 -3.56
N ALA A 131 4.18 3.30 -2.64
CA ALA A 131 3.67 2.04 -2.13
C ALA A 131 2.55 1.50 -3.03
N LEU A 132 2.44 0.18 -3.15
CA LEU A 132 1.30 -0.44 -3.86
C LEU A 132 0.06 -0.60 -2.98
N SER A 133 0.22 -0.53 -1.66
CA SER A 133 -0.86 -0.57 -0.67
C SER A 133 -0.95 0.74 0.12
N PRO A 134 -2.16 1.24 0.44
CA PRO A 134 -2.32 2.37 1.35
C PRO A 134 -1.89 2.04 2.79
N ASP A 135 -1.77 0.76 3.13
CA ASP A 135 -1.33 0.28 4.44
C ASP A 135 0.10 -0.27 4.43
N ALA A 136 0.90 0.08 3.40
CA ALA A 136 2.26 -0.41 3.24
C ALA A 136 3.09 -0.33 4.51
N ALA A 137 3.95 -1.33 4.73
CA ALA A 137 4.73 -1.50 5.95
C ALA A 137 5.55 -0.25 6.28
N THR A 138 6.17 0.35 5.26
CA THR A 138 6.94 1.59 5.40
C THR A 138 6.10 2.77 5.88
N TRP A 139 4.85 2.89 5.41
CA TRP A 139 3.93 3.91 5.92
C TRP A 139 3.49 3.58 7.34
N ASN A 140 3.20 2.31 7.63
CA ASN A 140 2.80 1.89 8.98
C ASN A 140 3.89 2.11 10.03
N GLU A 141 5.16 1.94 9.68
CA GLU A 141 6.29 2.30 10.55
C GLU A 141 6.26 3.79 10.93
N VAL A 142 6.02 4.69 9.97
CA VAL A 142 5.88 6.13 10.24
C VAL A 142 4.65 6.39 11.09
N ARG A 143 3.52 5.76 10.77
CA ARG A 143 2.28 5.89 11.55
C ARG A 143 2.46 5.47 13.02
N SER A 144 3.34 4.50 13.24
CA SER A 144 3.65 3.92 14.55
C SER A 144 4.82 4.59 15.25
N GLY A 145 5.27 5.76 14.77
CA GLY A 145 6.27 6.61 15.46
C GLY A 145 7.67 6.58 14.86
N ALA A 146 7.90 5.90 13.74
CA ALA A 146 9.14 5.94 12.97
C ALA A 146 10.41 5.56 13.80
N GLU A 147 10.30 4.55 14.66
CA GLU A 147 11.37 4.18 15.59
C GLU A 147 12.60 3.53 14.93
N GLY A 148 12.41 2.91 13.76
CA GLY A 148 13.47 2.23 13.01
C GLY A 148 14.63 3.13 12.55
N SER A 149 15.82 2.55 12.36
CA SER A 149 17.05 3.26 11.98
C SER A 149 17.01 3.91 10.59
N ARG A 150 16.06 3.51 9.74
CA ARG A 150 15.85 4.10 8.42
C ARG A 150 15.14 5.46 8.46
N TRP A 151 14.64 5.86 9.63
CA TRP A 151 13.87 7.08 9.80
C TRP A 151 14.67 8.19 10.46
N SER A 152 14.46 9.42 10.01
CA SER A 152 15.11 10.60 10.54
C SER A 152 14.57 10.95 11.94
N PRO A 153 15.32 11.74 12.73
CA PRO A 153 14.78 12.35 13.94
C PRO A 153 13.54 13.21 13.68
N ALA A 154 13.46 13.85 12.50
CA ALA A 154 12.30 14.65 12.12
C ALA A 154 11.06 13.78 11.96
N ALA A 155 11.17 12.62 11.31
CA ALA A 155 10.06 11.66 11.20
C ALA A 155 9.47 11.28 12.57
N ARG A 156 10.33 10.98 13.55
CA ARG A 156 9.91 10.65 14.93
C ARG A 156 9.21 11.79 15.67
N ALA A 157 9.40 13.02 15.24
CA ALA A 157 8.76 14.20 15.82
C ALA A 157 7.40 14.54 15.16
N THR A 158 7.04 13.85 14.07
CA THR A 158 5.76 14.06 13.37
C THR A 158 4.64 13.22 13.94
N ARG A 159 3.40 13.57 13.58
CA ARG A 159 2.21 12.74 13.79
C ARG A 159 1.72 12.22 12.44
N PRO A 160 1.02 11.08 12.41
CA PRO A 160 0.41 10.58 11.18
C PRO A 160 -0.53 11.62 10.52
N THR A 161 -1.20 12.44 11.33
CA THR A 161 -2.11 13.49 10.87
C THR A 161 -1.42 14.69 10.21
N ASP A 162 -0.09 14.72 10.21
CA ASP A 162 0.71 15.77 9.58
C ASP A 162 1.11 15.39 8.14
N PHE A 163 0.58 14.26 7.64
CA PHE A 163 0.84 13.75 6.30
C PHE A 163 -0.40 13.78 5.42
N VAL A 164 -0.15 13.64 4.12
CA VAL A 164 -1.16 13.34 3.10
C VAL A 164 -0.72 12.13 2.28
N VAL A 165 -1.68 11.50 1.58
CA VAL A 165 -1.40 10.41 0.64
C VAL A 165 -1.85 10.83 -0.75
N LEU A 166 -0.91 10.92 -1.69
CA LEU A 166 -1.16 11.15 -3.11
C LEU A 166 -1.40 9.80 -3.81
N VAL A 167 -2.46 9.72 -4.60
CA VAL A 167 -2.91 8.46 -5.20
C VAL A 167 -3.07 8.58 -6.71
N ALA A 168 -2.40 7.68 -7.43
CA ALA A 168 -2.47 7.58 -8.89
C ALA A 168 -2.73 6.13 -9.32
N PRO A 169 -3.37 5.89 -10.47
CA PRO A 169 -3.51 4.54 -11.01
C PRO A 169 -2.15 4.04 -11.52
N VAL A 170 -1.86 2.74 -11.35
CA VAL A 170 -0.65 2.12 -11.93
C VAL A 170 -0.62 2.30 -13.45
N ALA A 171 -1.77 2.24 -14.10
CA ALA A 171 -1.87 2.45 -15.56
C ALA A 171 -1.41 3.84 -16.05
N ALA A 172 -1.18 4.80 -15.15
CA ALA A 172 -0.62 6.12 -15.50
C ALA A 172 0.89 6.21 -15.31
N LEU A 173 1.55 5.16 -14.81
CA LEU A 173 3.00 5.13 -14.64
C LEU A 173 3.71 5.07 -16.01
N PRO A 174 4.94 5.61 -16.11
CA PRO A 174 5.74 5.47 -17.33
C PRO A 174 6.14 4.01 -17.57
N ASP A 175 6.35 3.61 -18.82
CA ASP A 175 6.59 2.21 -19.20
C ASP A 175 7.80 1.55 -18.51
N ASP A 176 8.75 2.35 -18.04
CA ASP A 176 10.02 1.94 -17.43
C ASP A 176 10.03 2.02 -15.89
N PHE A 177 8.86 2.16 -15.24
CA PHE A 177 8.78 2.03 -13.78
C PHE A 177 9.32 0.68 -13.32
N VAL A 178 9.88 0.64 -12.11
CA VAL A 178 10.41 -0.58 -11.50
C VAL A 178 9.56 -0.97 -10.30
N LEU A 179 9.18 -2.24 -10.21
CA LEU A 179 8.58 -2.81 -9.01
C LEU A 179 9.65 -3.57 -8.23
N ALA A 180 9.77 -3.30 -6.94
CA ALA A 180 10.53 -4.08 -5.97
C ALA A 180 9.56 -4.81 -5.03
N ASP A 181 9.83 -6.08 -4.72
CA ASP A 181 8.97 -6.89 -3.85
C ASP A 181 9.32 -6.83 -2.35
N GLY A 182 10.03 -5.77 -1.96
CA GLY A 182 10.52 -5.48 -0.62
C GLY A 182 11.38 -4.22 -0.65
N ASP A 183 12.21 -4.00 0.38
CA ASP A 183 13.14 -2.86 0.42
C ASP A 183 14.12 -2.90 -0.76
N PRO A 184 14.04 -1.97 -1.73
CA PRO A 184 14.88 -1.98 -2.93
C PRO A 184 16.37 -1.71 -2.64
N ALA A 185 16.71 -1.19 -1.45
CA ALA A 185 18.10 -1.10 -1.01
C ALA A 185 18.58 -2.36 -0.26
N GLY A 186 17.70 -3.35 -0.06
CA GLY A 186 17.97 -4.61 0.60
C GLY A 186 18.61 -5.64 -0.35
N PRO A 187 19.46 -6.54 0.17
CA PRO A 187 20.19 -7.51 -0.66
C PRO A 187 19.31 -8.62 -1.25
N LEU A 188 18.06 -8.75 -0.77
CA LEU A 188 17.11 -9.78 -1.21
C LEU A 188 16.02 -9.23 -2.14
N ALA A 189 16.05 -7.92 -2.44
CA ALA A 189 15.07 -7.30 -3.32
C ALA A 189 15.10 -7.93 -4.71
N ARG A 190 13.93 -8.31 -5.21
CA ARG A 190 13.74 -8.72 -6.59
C ARG A 190 13.03 -7.59 -7.32
N PHE A 191 13.31 -7.48 -8.61
CA PHE A 191 12.82 -6.38 -9.43
C PHE A 191 12.09 -6.91 -10.66
N GLY A 192 11.06 -6.18 -11.07
CA GLY A 192 10.42 -6.31 -12.39
C GLY A 192 10.33 -4.95 -13.04
N VAL A 193 10.83 -4.82 -14.27
CA VAL A 193 10.83 -3.56 -15.02
C VAL A 193 9.63 -3.51 -15.95
N GLY A 194 8.88 -2.41 -15.87
CA GLY A 194 7.67 -2.17 -16.64
C GLY A 194 6.53 -3.13 -16.32
N GLN A 195 5.40 -2.89 -16.99
CA GLN A 195 4.11 -3.49 -16.62
C GLN A 195 4.12 -5.03 -16.58
N ALA A 196 4.74 -5.69 -17.56
CA ALA A 196 4.66 -7.14 -17.71
C ALA A 196 5.46 -7.90 -16.64
N GLU A 197 6.70 -7.46 -16.38
CA GLU A 197 7.55 -8.07 -15.36
C GLU A 197 7.05 -7.71 -13.96
N ALA A 198 6.68 -6.45 -13.74
CA ALA A 198 6.09 -5.99 -12.48
C ALA A 198 4.83 -6.79 -12.12
N ALA A 199 3.90 -6.99 -13.07
CA ALA A 199 2.69 -7.78 -12.81
C ALA A 199 3.00 -9.23 -12.44
N THR A 200 4.03 -9.82 -13.06
CA THR A 200 4.48 -11.17 -12.72
C THR A 200 5.11 -11.24 -11.34
N LEU A 201 5.90 -10.22 -10.96
CA LEU A 201 6.52 -10.14 -9.65
C LEU A 201 5.49 -9.87 -8.55
N ALA A 202 4.54 -8.96 -8.76
CA ALA A 202 3.45 -8.67 -7.82
C ALA A 202 2.63 -9.93 -7.50
N ARG A 203 2.24 -10.70 -8.53
CA ARG A 203 1.55 -12.00 -8.35
C ARG A 203 2.37 -13.04 -7.57
N ARG A 204 3.70 -12.96 -7.61
CA ARG A 204 4.56 -13.85 -6.81
C ARG A 204 4.71 -13.34 -5.38
N ALA A 205 4.88 -12.04 -5.20
CA ALA A 205 4.95 -11.39 -3.90
C ALA A 205 3.68 -11.69 -3.08
N SER A 206 2.52 -11.64 -3.73
CA SER A 206 1.22 -11.88 -3.11
C SER A 206 0.99 -13.27 -2.51
N ILE A 207 1.88 -14.23 -2.79
CA ILE A 207 1.83 -15.55 -2.15
C ILE A 207 2.21 -15.44 -0.66
N ALA A 208 3.19 -14.59 -0.35
CA ALA A 208 3.68 -14.37 1.02
C ALA A 208 3.12 -13.08 1.63
N ASP A 209 2.78 -12.11 0.78
CA ASP A 209 2.28 -10.78 1.16
C ASP A 209 0.97 -10.49 0.40
N PRO A 210 -0.17 -11.09 0.80
CA PRO A 210 -1.42 -10.99 0.05
C PRO A 210 -1.92 -9.56 -0.19
N ASP A 211 -1.60 -8.65 0.73
CA ASP A 211 -1.99 -7.24 0.68
C ASP A 211 -0.91 -6.34 0.05
N LEU A 212 0.21 -6.92 -0.41
CA LEU A 212 1.33 -6.24 -1.07
C LEU A 212 1.88 -5.08 -0.23
N LEU A 213 1.98 -5.28 1.09
CA LEU A 213 2.42 -4.29 2.07
C LEU A 213 3.90 -3.92 1.92
N GLU A 214 4.72 -4.84 1.42
CA GLU A 214 6.17 -4.67 1.27
C GLU A 214 6.56 -4.17 -0.13
N VAL A 215 5.63 -4.19 -1.09
CA VAL A 215 5.91 -3.84 -2.48
C VAL A 215 6.08 -2.34 -2.67
N GLU A 216 7.22 -1.97 -3.28
CA GLU A 216 7.56 -0.58 -3.63
C GLU A 216 7.62 -0.43 -5.16
N ILE A 217 6.95 0.60 -5.67
CA ILE A 217 7.04 1.06 -7.06
C ILE A 217 8.01 2.24 -7.10
N LEU A 218 8.89 2.22 -8.09
CA LEU A 218 9.94 3.22 -8.32
C LEU A 218 9.71 3.85 -9.70
N VAL A 219 9.34 5.13 -9.72
CA VAL A 219 9.16 5.90 -10.96
C VAL A 219 10.44 6.69 -11.25
N PRO A 220 11.05 6.57 -12.44
CA PRO A 220 12.33 7.22 -12.73
C PRO A 220 12.20 8.74 -12.73
N ASP A 221 13.21 9.41 -12.16
CA ASP A 221 13.44 10.86 -12.11
C ASP A 221 12.34 11.70 -11.45
N SER A 222 11.13 11.71 -12.01
CA SER A 222 10.01 12.51 -11.52
C SER A 222 8.66 11.95 -11.93
N PHE A 223 7.62 12.28 -11.14
CA PHE A 223 6.23 11.91 -11.40
C PHE A 223 5.38 13.17 -11.55
N ASP A 224 4.60 13.24 -12.63
CA ASP A 224 3.73 14.38 -12.94
C ASP A 224 2.50 14.39 -12.00
N LEU A 225 2.32 15.50 -11.28
CA LEU A 225 1.25 15.61 -10.29
C LEU A 225 -0.15 15.66 -10.94
N SER A 226 -0.26 16.01 -12.23
CA SER A 226 -1.53 15.96 -12.98
C SER A 226 -2.10 14.55 -13.13
N LEU A 227 -1.28 13.52 -12.91
CA LEU A 227 -1.68 12.11 -12.91
C LEU A 227 -2.25 11.65 -11.55
N VAL A 228 -2.10 12.47 -10.50
CA VAL A 228 -2.72 12.22 -9.20
C VAL A 228 -4.23 12.38 -9.34
N THR A 229 -4.97 11.35 -8.94
CA THR A 229 -6.44 11.34 -9.02
C THR A 229 -7.11 11.69 -7.70
N LEU A 230 -6.42 11.40 -6.58
CA LEU A 230 -6.93 11.57 -5.23
C LEU A 230 -5.79 11.99 -4.29
N ILE A 231 -6.08 12.93 -3.40
CA ILE A 231 -5.29 13.25 -2.22
C ILE A 231 -6.11 12.86 -0.99
N GLY A 232 -5.66 11.83 -0.30
CA GLY A 232 -6.19 11.42 1.00
C GLY A 232 -5.63 12.30 2.11
N VAL A 233 -6.50 12.76 3.01
CA VAL A 233 -6.13 13.60 4.16
C VAL A 233 -6.79 13.09 5.46
N PRO A 234 -6.20 13.34 6.63
CA PRO A 234 -6.70 12.78 7.89
C PRO A 234 -8.02 13.39 8.39
N ASN A 235 -8.28 14.66 8.10
CA ASN A 235 -9.41 15.40 8.65
C ASN A 235 -9.80 16.61 7.78
N ASP A 236 -10.92 17.25 8.11
CA ASP A 236 -11.45 18.41 7.38
C ASP A 236 -10.49 19.61 7.38
N ARG A 237 -9.79 19.86 8.50
CA ARG A 237 -8.82 20.95 8.58
C ARG A 237 -7.71 20.78 7.56
N THR A 238 -7.10 19.60 7.49
CA THR A 238 -6.05 19.30 6.51
C THR A 238 -6.60 19.34 5.09
N ARG A 239 -7.85 18.90 4.86
CA ARG A 239 -8.50 19.03 3.53
C ARG A 239 -8.54 20.49 3.09
N ASP A 240 -8.98 21.37 3.97
CA ASP A 240 -9.19 22.78 3.64
C ASP A 240 -7.84 23.49 3.41
N GLU A 241 -6.80 23.11 4.15
CA GLU A 241 -5.41 23.53 3.93
C GLU A 241 -4.88 23.07 2.56
N VAL A 242 -5.00 21.79 2.22
CA VAL A 242 -4.59 21.26 0.90
C VAL A 242 -5.36 21.92 -0.24
N LYS A 243 -6.68 22.09 -0.09
CA LYS A 243 -7.51 22.80 -1.08
C LYS A 243 -7.07 24.26 -1.24
N SER A 244 -6.62 24.91 -0.17
CA SER A 244 -6.08 26.27 -0.25
C SER A 244 -4.83 26.31 -1.12
N LEU A 245 -3.90 25.36 -0.93
CA LEU A 245 -2.66 25.27 -1.70
C LEU A 245 -2.92 24.94 -3.19
N LEU A 246 -3.95 24.15 -3.49
CA LEU A 246 -4.31 23.79 -4.85
C LEU A 246 -4.96 24.92 -5.67
N ARG A 247 -5.33 26.06 -5.06
CA ARG A 247 -6.03 27.14 -5.77
C ARG A 247 -5.23 27.75 -6.92
N ASP A 248 -3.92 27.79 -6.74
CA ASP A 248 -2.99 28.44 -7.68
C ASP A 248 -2.33 27.43 -8.63
N VAL A 249 -2.69 26.14 -8.51
CA VAL A 249 -2.17 25.08 -9.38
C VAL A 249 -2.98 25.03 -10.67
N GLU A 250 -2.27 25.15 -11.80
CA GLU A 250 -2.89 25.05 -13.13
C GLU A 250 -3.28 23.61 -13.47
N GLY A 251 -4.37 23.44 -14.22
CA GLY A 251 -4.82 22.13 -14.71
C GLY A 251 -5.93 21.49 -13.87
N ARG A 252 -6.11 20.18 -14.04
CA ARG A 252 -7.16 19.43 -13.34
C ARG A 252 -6.72 19.13 -11.91
N ALA A 253 -7.29 19.84 -10.95
CA ALA A 253 -7.02 19.58 -9.55
C ALA A 253 -7.47 18.15 -9.14
N PRO A 254 -6.62 17.40 -8.40
CA PRO A 254 -6.99 16.11 -7.85
C PRO A 254 -8.13 16.26 -6.84
N ARG A 255 -8.92 15.20 -6.66
CA ARG A 255 -9.94 15.18 -5.61
C ARG A 255 -9.24 15.15 -4.25
N VAL A 256 -9.63 16.02 -3.32
CA VAL A 256 -9.16 15.95 -1.92
C VAL A 256 -10.25 15.31 -1.05
N ALA A 257 -9.96 14.17 -0.44
CA ALA A 257 -10.93 13.42 0.39
C ALA A 257 -10.38 13.11 1.78
N VAL A 258 -11.25 13.23 2.79
CA VAL A 258 -10.92 12.91 4.18
C VAL A 258 -11.04 11.39 4.36
N TYR A 259 -9.95 10.74 4.77
CA TYR A 259 -9.89 9.30 5.01
C TYR A 259 -9.06 8.98 6.27
N PRO A 260 -9.65 9.13 7.47
CA PRO A 260 -8.93 8.95 8.73
C PRO A 260 -8.21 7.60 8.93
N PRO A 261 -8.72 6.45 8.43
CA PRO A 261 -8.05 5.16 8.60
C PRO A 261 -6.60 5.12 8.08
N TRP A 262 -6.30 5.80 6.96
CA TRP A 262 -4.93 5.87 6.42
C TRP A 262 -3.94 6.61 7.33
N PHE A 263 -4.41 7.29 8.37
CA PHE A 263 -3.60 8.10 9.27
C PHE A 263 -3.69 7.60 10.72
N ARG A 264 -4.09 6.34 10.90
CA ARG A 264 -4.02 5.61 12.16
C ARG A 264 -3.09 4.42 11.98
N PRO A 265 -2.28 4.05 12.97
CA PRO A 265 -1.54 2.79 12.93
C PRO A 265 -2.49 1.64 12.58
N SER A 266 -2.07 0.73 11.70
CA SER A 266 -2.86 -0.48 11.46
C SER A 266 -2.84 -1.32 12.73
N GLU A 267 -4.00 -1.84 13.15
CA GLU A 267 -4.04 -2.83 14.23
C GLU A 267 -3.29 -4.07 13.72
N ALA A 268 -2.20 -4.44 14.40
CA ALA A 268 -1.53 -5.69 14.11
C ALA A 268 -2.47 -6.85 14.49
N GLU A 269 -2.89 -7.65 13.51
CA GLU A 269 -3.47 -8.98 13.79
C GLU A 269 -2.39 -9.97 14.27
#